data_AF-A0A1Z1FAF0-F1
#
_entry.id   AF-A0A1Z1FAF0-F1
#
_cell.length_a   1.000
_cell.length_b   1.000
_cell.length_c   1.000
_cell.angle_alpha   90.00
_cell.angle_beta   90.00
_cell.angle_gamma   90.00
#
_symmetry.space_group_name_H-M   'P 1'
#
loop_
_entity.id
_entity.type
_entity.pdbx_description
1 polymer ?
#
loop_
_entity_poly.entity_id
_entity_poly.type
_entity_poly.pdbx_seq_one_letter_code
_entity_poly.pdbx_strand_id
1 'polypeptide(L)'
;MGRAKFMFPNHLGIYLHDTPARDVFARSARYVSNGCVRLERADDLANFLSSSDLVFGDAEQPTRRVVLAQPVPVFIMHFTFWAEGKTLSFHNDVYHKDQPLLDAVQIEGMPGIS
;
A
#
# COMPACT_ATOMS: atom_id res chain seq x y z
N MET A 1 -9.51 12.09 -3.42
CA MET A 1 -9.49 11.05 -2.37
C MET A 1 -10.87 10.44 -2.28
N GLY A 2 -11.00 9.17 -1.91
CA GLY A 2 -12.30 8.50 -1.68
C GLY A 2 -12.87 8.78 -0.28
N ARG A 3 -13.64 7.85 0.27
CA ARG A 3 -14.43 8.04 1.51
C ARG A 3 -13.65 7.81 2.82
N ALA A 4 -12.45 7.24 2.76
CA ALA A 4 -11.66 6.90 3.94
C ALA A 4 -10.19 7.34 3.85
N LYS A 5 -9.61 7.70 4.99
CA LYS A 5 -8.20 8.07 5.19
C LYS A 5 -7.64 7.41 6.45
N PHE A 6 -6.49 6.77 6.33
CA PHE A 6 -5.78 6.12 7.44
C PHE A 6 -4.47 6.84 7.69
N MET A 7 -4.46 7.64 8.75
CA MET A 7 -3.28 8.37 9.18
C MET A 7 -2.40 7.48 10.06
N PHE A 8 -1.11 7.47 9.80
CA PHE A 8 -0.11 6.85 10.66
C PHE A 8 1.10 7.79 10.82
N PRO A 9 1.83 7.75 11.94
CA PRO A 9 2.96 8.64 12.18
C PRO A 9 4.06 8.45 11.14
N ASN A 10 4.42 9.51 10.43
CA ASN A 10 5.60 9.60 9.57
C ASN A 10 5.92 11.07 9.26
N HIS A 11 7.16 11.36 8.87
CA HIS A 11 7.62 12.73 8.54
C HIS A 11 7.36 13.11 7.06
N LEU A 12 6.83 12.19 6.25
CA LEU A 12 6.66 12.34 4.81
C LEU A 12 5.27 12.84 4.41
N GLY A 13 4.34 12.93 5.38
CA GLY A 13 2.94 13.28 5.10
C GLY A 13 2.17 12.20 4.34
N ILE A 14 2.68 10.97 4.30
CA ILE A 14 2.08 9.83 3.59
C ILE A 14 0.97 9.21 4.44
N TYR A 15 -0.06 8.68 3.78
CA TYR A 15 -1.18 7.98 4.41
C TYR A 15 -1.75 6.93 3.46
N LEU A 16 -2.54 5.99 4.02
CA LEU A 16 -3.36 5.09 3.21
C LEU A 16 -4.72 5.76 2.97
N HIS A 17 -5.33 5.58 1.80
CA HIS A 17 -6.64 6.15 1.54
C HIS A 17 -7.44 5.42 0.46
N ASP A 18 -8.74 5.67 0.48
CA ASP A 18 -9.66 5.24 -0.56
C ASP A 18 -9.52 6.08 -1.86
N THR A 19 -10.08 5.59 -2.97
CA THR A 19 -10.11 6.29 -4.26
C THR A 19 -11.42 6.02 -5.00
N PRO A 20 -12.04 7.02 -5.65
CA PRO A 20 -13.18 6.79 -6.54
C PRO A 20 -12.77 6.12 -7.85
N ALA A 21 -11.51 6.28 -8.29
CA ALA A 21 -10.97 5.64 -9.48
C ALA A 21 -10.66 4.16 -9.17
N ARG A 22 -11.64 3.27 -9.35
CA ARG A 22 -11.51 1.82 -9.09
C ARG A 22 -10.80 1.08 -10.23
N ASP A 23 -10.88 1.60 -11.45
CA ASP A 23 -10.25 1.03 -12.66
C ASP A 23 -8.73 0.87 -12.53
N VAL A 24 -8.09 1.68 -11.68
CA VAL A 24 -6.63 1.63 -11.47
C VAL A 24 -6.17 0.31 -10.85
N PHE A 25 -7.04 -0.44 -10.17
CA PHE A 25 -6.70 -1.73 -9.56
C PHE A 25 -6.66 -2.87 -10.60
N ALA A 26 -7.34 -2.71 -11.74
CA ALA A 26 -7.29 -3.67 -12.84
C ALA A 26 -5.99 -3.59 -13.66
N ARG A 27 -5.15 -2.58 -13.42
CA ARG A 27 -3.88 -2.39 -14.14
C ARG A 27 -2.81 -3.35 -13.60
N SER A 28 -1.96 -3.85 -14.49
CA SER A 28 -0.76 -4.60 -14.11
C SER A 28 0.23 -3.71 -13.35
N ALA A 29 0.45 -2.50 -13.87
CA ALA A 29 1.20 -1.43 -13.24
C ALA A 29 0.29 -0.52 -12.41
N ARG A 30 0.45 -0.53 -11.07
CA ARG A 30 -0.40 0.24 -10.13
C ARG A 30 0.31 1.41 -9.43
N TYR A 31 1.50 1.78 -9.87
CA TYR A 31 2.32 2.88 -9.34
C TYR A 31 1.85 4.28 -9.80
N VAL A 32 0.53 4.54 -9.73
CA VAL A 32 -0.11 5.78 -10.23
C VAL A 32 -0.33 6.85 -9.15
N SER A 33 0.51 6.89 -8.10
CA SER A 33 0.34 7.79 -6.95
C SER A 33 1.55 8.70 -6.75
N ASN A 34 1.30 9.94 -6.29
CA ASN A 34 2.34 10.89 -5.88
C ASN A 34 2.88 10.59 -4.46
N GLY A 35 2.81 9.33 -3.99
CA GLY A 35 3.39 8.89 -2.71
C GLY A 35 2.40 8.36 -1.67
N CYS A 36 1.11 8.67 -1.75
CA CYS A 36 0.10 8.08 -0.86
C CYS A 36 -0.40 6.73 -1.39
N VAL A 37 -0.70 5.79 -0.49
CA VAL A 37 -1.07 4.42 -0.87
C VAL A 37 -2.59 4.30 -1.00
N ARG A 38 -3.06 3.92 -2.20
CA ARG A 38 -4.49 3.69 -2.46
C ARG A 38 -4.89 2.28 -2.05
N LEU A 39 -6.04 2.17 -1.40
CA LEU A 39 -6.62 0.89 -0.98
C LEU A 39 -7.83 0.56 -1.86
N GLU A 40 -7.87 -0.67 -2.37
CA GLU A 40 -8.99 -1.17 -3.18
C GLU A 40 -10.26 -1.32 -2.35
N ARG A 41 -10.09 -1.90 -1.14
CA ARG A 41 -11.14 -2.22 -0.17
C ARG A 41 -10.95 -1.40 1.12
N ALA A 42 -10.99 -0.08 0.98
CA ALA A 42 -10.70 0.84 2.08
C ALA A 42 -11.77 0.82 3.18
N ASP A 43 -13.04 0.69 2.80
CA ASP A 43 -14.18 0.54 3.70
C ASP A 43 -14.09 -0.73 4.55
N ASP A 44 -13.74 -1.86 3.93
CA ASP A 44 -13.54 -3.12 4.67
C ASP A 44 -12.42 -3.02 5.71
N LEU A 45 -11.29 -2.38 5.34
CA LEU A 45 -10.20 -2.14 6.29
C LEU A 45 -10.65 -1.25 7.45
N ALA A 46 -11.44 -0.20 7.19
CA ALA A 46 -11.93 0.69 8.23
C ALA A 46 -12.91 0.00 9.19
N ASN A 47 -13.79 -0.87 8.68
CA ASN A 47 -14.69 -1.68 9.52
C ASN A 47 -13.88 -2.69 10.36
N PHE A 48 -12.91 -3.37 9.75
CA PHE A 48 -12.03 -4.30 10.45
C PHE A 48 -11.26 -3.62 11.59
N LEU A 49 -10.60 -2.49 11.30
CA LEU A 49 -9.79 -1.77 12.29
C LEU A 49 -10.63 -1.18 13.43
N SER A 50 -11.84 -0.68 13.13
CA SER A 50 -12.74 -0.12 14.14
C SER A 50 -13.56 -1.16 14.90
N SER A 51 -13.50 -2.45 14.49
CA SER A 51 -14.35 -3.52 15.02
C SER A 51 -15.83 -3.12 15.06
N SER A 52 -16.27 -2.37 14.04
CA SER A 52 -17.58 -1.74 13.95
C SER A 52 -18.04 -1.69 12.50
N ASP A 53 -19.36 -1.71 12.26
CA ASP A 53 -19.94 -1.46 10.95
C ASP A 53 -20.09 0.05 10.73
N LEU A 54 -19.02 0.68 10.22
CA LEU A 54 -19.04 2.11 9.93
C LEU A 54 -19.93 2.40 8.73
N VAL A 55 -20.84 3.35 8.91
CA VAL A 55 -21.63 3.94 7.82
C VAL A 55 -20.80 5.04 7.18
N PHE A 56 -20.42 4.83 5.92
CA PHE A 56 -19.70 5.84 5.13
C PHE A 56 -20.70 6.83 4.53
N GLY A 57 -20.55 8.10 4.88
CA GLY A 57 -21.34 9.19 4.31
C GLY A 57 -20.91 9.54 2.88
N ASP A 58 -21.78 10.30 2.21
CA ASP A 58 -21.48 10.90 0.91
C ASP A 58 -20.59 12.15 1.05
N ALA A 59 -20.13 12.69 -0.08
CA ALA A 59 -19.18 13.80 -0.12
C ALA A 59 -19.66 15.09 0.57
N GLU A 60 -20.96 15.26 0.78
CA GLU A 60 -21.55 16.43 1.45
C GLU A 60 -21.51 16.32 2.99
N GLN A 61 -21.26 15.13 3.54
CA GLN A 61 -21.22 14.95 4.98
C GLN A 61 -19.87 15.40 5.56
N PRO A 62 -19.86 16.00 6.76
CA PRO A 62 -18.63 16.41 7.41
C PRO A 62 -17.74 15.20 7.72
N THR A 63 -16.42 15.39 7.63
CA THR A 63 -15.45 14.33 7.95
C THR A 63 -15.54 13.94 9.43
N ARG A 64 -15.75 12.65 9.69
CA ARG A 64 -15.70 12.07 11.03
C ARG A 64 -14.32 11.46 11.30
N ARG A 65 -13.73 11.80 12.45
CA ARG A 65 -12.51 11.16 12.92
C ARG A 65 -12.84 9.98 13.84
N VAL A 66 -12.30 8.80 13.54
CA VAL A 66 -12.38 7.61 14.39
C VAL A 66 -10.98 7.32 14.93
N VAL A 67 -10.85 7.20 16.25
CA VAL A 67 -9.60 6.81 16.90
C VAL A 67 -9.68 5.33 17.22
N LEU A 68 -8.68 4.56 16.81
CA LEU A 68 -8.64 3.12 17.09
C LEU A 68 -8.39 2.90 18.59
N ALA A 69 -9.10 1.94 19.18
CA ALA A 69 -8.92 1.57 20.58
C ALA A 69 -7.52 0.98 20.84
N GLN A 70 -7.00 0.23 19.86
CA GLN A 70 -5.65 -0.33 19.88
C GLN A 70 -4.87 0.18 18.66
N PRO A 71 -3.64 0.70 18.85
CA PRO A 71 -2.79 1.07 17.73
C PRO A 71 -2.44 -0.16 16.88
N VAL A 72 -2.52 -0.01 15.55
CA VAL A 72 -2.12 -1.05 14.60
C VAL A 72 -0.83 -0.60 13.92
N PRO A 73 0.28 -1.36 14.01
CA PRO A 73 1.53 -0.99 13.37
C PRO A 73 1.41 -1.10 11.84
N VAL A 74 2.01 -0.14 11.13
CA VAL A 74 2.02 -0.10 9.66
C VAL A 74 3.47 -0.17 9.18
N PHE A 75 3.76 -1.18 8.36
CA PHE A 75 5.07 -1.35 7.73
C PHE A 75 4.92 -1.20 6.21
N ILE A 76 5.68 -0.28 5.62
CA ILE A 76 5.77 -0.14 4.15
C ILE A 76 7.15 -0.67 3.75
N MET A 77 7.15 -1.83 3.11
CA MET A 77 8.36 -2.53 2.69
C MET A 77 8.38 -2.65 1.17
N HIS A 78 9.59 -2.62 0.59
CA HIS A 78 9.81 -2.80 -0.83
C HIS A 78 10.56 -4.12 -1.04
N PHE A 79 9.88 -5.09 -1.62
CA PHE A 79 10.46 -6.37 -2.00
C PHE A 79 10.22 -6.59 -3.49
N THR A 80 11.30 -6.89 -4.21
CA THR A 80 11.28 -7.26 -5.63
C THR A 80 11.32 -8.76 -5.84
N PHE A 81 11.34 -9.53 -4.76
CA PHE A 81 11.19 -10.97 -4.78
C PHE A 81 10.42 -11.45 -3.54
N TRP A 82 9.73 -12.58 -3.68
CA TRP A 82 9.02 -13.23 -2.57
C TRP A 82 9.08 -14.75 -2.73
N ALA A 83 9.40 -15.44 -1.63
CA ALA A 83 9.42 -16.90 -1.59
C ALA A 83 8.16 -17.41 -0.89
N GLU A 84 7.46 -18.34 -1.55
CA GLU A 84 6.33 -19.07 -0.98
C GLU A 84 6.58 -20.57 -1.11
N GLY A 85 6.98 -21.21 -0.01
CA GLY A 85 7.42 -22.61 -0.01
C GLY A 85 8.68 -22.79 -0.85
N LYS A 86 8.56 -23.53 -1.96
CA LYS A 86 9.66 -23.75 -2.93
C LYS A 86 9.55 -22.86 -4.17
N THR A 87 8.53 -22.00 -4.23
CA THR A 87 8.30 -21.11 -5.36
C THR A 87 8.91 -19.75 -5.05
N LEU A 88 9.71 -19.24 -5.98
CA LEU A 88 10.30 -17.89 -5.91
C LEU A 88 9.69 -17.04 -7.02
N SER A 89 9.09 -15.93 -6.65
CA SER A 89 8.49 -14.95 -7.57
C SER A 89 9.33 -13.68 -7.57
N PHE A 90 9.49 -13.08 -8.75
CA PHE A 90 10.20 -11.82 -8.95
C PHE A 90 9.23 -10.75 -9.46
N HIS A 91 9.52 -9.51 -9.08
CA HIS A 91 8.78 -8.31 -9.45
C HIS A 91 9.75 -7.23 -9.93
N ASN A 92 9.28 -6.37 -10.84
CA ASN A 92 10.10 -5.31 -11.41
C ASN A 92 10.57 -4.33 -10.32
N ASP A 93 11.86 -3.98 -10.32
CA ASP A 93 12.43 -2.94 -9.48
C ASP A 93 12.11 -1.53 -10.02
N VAL A 94 10.86 -1.12 -9.85
CA VAL A 94 10.35 0.16 -10.37
C VAL A 94 10.97 1.39 -9.70
N TYR A 95 11.71 1.23 -8.61
CA TYR A 95 12.38 2.32 -7.89
C TYR A 95 13.90 2.25 -7.97
N HIS A 96 14.46 1.30 -8.72
CA HIS A 96 15.91 1.11 -8.90
C HIS A 96 16.66 0.99 -7.57
N LYS A 97 16.06 0.28 -6.60
CA LYS A 97 16.60 0.10 -5.24
C LYS A 97 17.39 -1.18 -5.05
N ASP A 98 17.39 -2.08 -6.02
CA ASP A 98 18.03 -3.39 -5.88
C ASP A 98 19.54 -3.31 -6.13
N GLN A 99 20.03 -2.32 -6.87
CA GLN A 99 21.45 -2.23 -7.25
C GLN A 99 22.41 -2.33 -6.05
N PRO A 100 22.23 -1.59 -4.94
CA PRO A 100 23.13 -1.70 -3.79
C PRO A 100 23.12 -3.09 -3.16
N LEU A 101 21.97 -3.78 -3.18
CA LEU A 101 21.89 -5.16 -2.71
C LEU A 101 22.70 -6.06 -3.65
N LEU A 102 22.45 -5.99 -4.96
CA LEU A 102 23.11 -6.79 -5.98
C LEU A 102 24.63 -6.66 -5.94
N ASP A 103 25.13 -5.43 -5.81
CA ASP A 103 26.56 -5.14 -5.67
C ASP A 103 27.17 -5.81 -4.43
N ALA A 104 26.42 -5.80 -3.31
CA ALA A 104 26.86 -6.39 -2.06
C ALA A 104 26.82 -7.93 -2.06
N VAL A 105 25.87 -8.54 -2.77
CA VAL A 105 25.71 -10.00 -2.78
C VAL A 105 26.49 -10.70 -3.90
N GLN A 106 27.12 -9.97 -4.82
CA GLN A 106 27.84 -10.52 -5.98
C GLN A 106 27.04 -11.60 -6.73
N ILE A 107 25.71 -11.48 -6.77
CA ILE A 107 24.85 -12.45 -7.45
C ILE A 107 24.83 -12.09 -8.94
N GLU A 108 25.70 -12.72 -9.71
CA GLU A 108 25.59 -12.74 -11.16
C GLU A 108 24.34 -13.56 -11.57
N GLY A 109 23.45 -12.96 -12.38
CA GLY A 109 22.46 -13.71 -13.16
C GLY A 109 21.04 -13.86 -12.58
N MET A 110 20.52 -12.90 -11.79
CA MET A 110 19.09 -12.92 -11.44
C MET A 110 18.21 -12.65 -12.67
N PRO A 111 17.23 -13.52 -13.00
CA PRO A 111 16.31 -13.26 -14.11
C PRO A 111 15.33 -12.13 -13.77
N GLY A 112 15.16 -11.16 -14.69
CA GLY A 112 14.21 -10.04 -14.55
C GLY A 112 14.83 -8.63 -14.50
N ILE A 113 16.15 -8.54 -14.57
CA ILE A 113 16.91 -7.29 -14.73
C ILE A 113 17.30 -7.13 -16.20
N SER A 114 16.40 -6.52 -16.99
CA SER A 114 16.67 -6.01 -18.34
C SER A 114 15.84 -4.76 -18.59
#